data_AF-A0A968WQX6-F1
#
_entry.id   AF-A0A968WQX6-F1
#
_cell.length_a   1.000
_cell.length_b   1.000
_cell.length_c   1.000
_cell.angle_alpha   90.00
_cell.angle_beta   90.00
_cell.angle_gamma   90.00
#
_symmetry.space_group_name_H-M   'P 1'
#
loop_
_entity.id
_entity.type
_entity.pdbx_description
1 polymer ?
#
loop_
_entity_poly.entity_id
_entity_poly.type
_entity_poly.pdbx_seq_one_letter_code
_entity_poly.pdbx_strand_id
1 'polypeptide(L)'
;MAANVFMIIIPNQRRIVAALLEGKEPDGRYGAIGKQRSLHNTYLTLPVLLMMVSNHYPVISDHPQAWLLVGLIVLAGASLRQFLVRVEVGDSQEKIAWTLPVIGGALALALLITQPEALPAYQGEVTDADAVGIVQTRCASCHAANPADKTIKQAPKGIALETLDDLKRFAAQIETQAVKSRAMPLGNKTGMTPEERAKLGAWIGKL
;
A
#
# COMPACT_ATOMS: atom_id res chain seq x y z
N MET A 1 11.00 11.69 7.08
CA MET A 1 11.89 12.41 6.14
C MET A 1 11.89 13.92 6.34
N ALA A 2 10.73 14.59 6.41
CA ALA A 2 10.64 16.04 6.61
C ALA A 2 11.35 16.54 7.89
N ALA A 3 11.14 15.87 9.03
CA ALA A 3 11.81 16.24 10.29
C ALA A 3 13.35 16.20 10.20
N ASN A 4 13.93 15.23 9.46
CA ASN A 4 15.37 15.19 9.22
C ASN A 4 15.87 16.48 8.52
N VAL A 5 15.07 16.99 7.57
CA VAL A 5 15.40 18.21 6.82
C VAL A 5 15.28 19.45 7.70
N PHE A 6 14.10 19.68 8.27
CA PHE A 6 13.79 20.91 9.01
C PHE A 6 14.48 21.01 10.37
N MET A 7 14.67 19.88 11.07
CA MET A 7 15.20 19.89 12.44
C MET A 7 16.69 19.60 12.52
N ILE A 8 17.30 18.97 11.51
CA ILE A 8 18.71 18.54 11.57
C ILE A 8 19.53 19.11 10.41
N ILE A 9 19.13 18.90 9.16
CA ILE A 9 19.93 19.29 7.98
C ILE A 9 20.00 20.81 7.84
N ILE A 10 18.86 21.51 7.78
CA ILE A 10 18.80 22.97 7.59
C ILE A 10 19.52 23.71 8.74
N PRO A 11 19.28 23.40 10.02
CA PRO A 11 19.99 24.07 11.11
C PRO A 11 21.51 23.89 11.05
N ASN A 12 21.99 22.68 10.74
CA ASN A 12 23.42 22.42 10.59
C ASN A 12 24.02 23.12 9.37
N GLN A 13 23.31 23.16 8.24
CA GLN A 13 23.72 23.92 7.06
C GLN A 13 23.83 25.41 7.35
N ARG A 14 22.87 26.00 8.09
CA ARG A 14 22.94 27.40 8.51
C ARG A 14 24.18 27.72 9.35
N ARG A 15 24.58 26.81 10.26
CA ARG A 15 25.80 26.97 11.07
C ARG A 15 27.07 26.93 10.22
N ILE A 16 27.13 26.01 9.26
CA ILE A 16 28.27 25.92 8.31
C ILE A 16 28.37 27.20 7.48
N VAL A 17 27.25 27.68 6.93
CA VAL A 17 27.22 28.92 6.13
C VAL A 17 27.63 30.13 6.96
N ALA A 18 27.16 30.24 8.20
CA ALA A 18 27.56 31.34 9.10
C ALA A 18 29.08 31.35 9.36
N ALA A 19 29.69 30.19 9.64
CA ALA A 19 31.14 30.10 9.83
C ALA A 19 31.93 30.52 8.59
N LEU A 20 31.48 30.10 7.39
CA LEU A 20 32.11 30.49 6.13
C LEU A 20 32.00 31.99 5.85
N LEU A 21 30.85 32.61 6.14
CA LEU A 21 30.66 34.06 5.99
C LEU A 21 31.55 34.85 6.96
N GLU A 22 31.88 34.29 8.11
CA GLU A 22 32.82 34.85 9.07
C GLU A 22 34.29 34.57 8.73
N GLY A 23 34.58 33.87 7.62
CA GLY A 23 35.94 33.48 7.23
C GLY A 23 36.58 32.41 8.13
N LYS A 24 35.78 31.70 8.93
CA LYS A 24 36.23 30.63 9.83
C LYS A 24 36.11 29.27 9.14
N GLU A 25 36.97 28.33 9.51
CA GLU A 25 36.78 26.94 9.10
C GLU A 25 35.52 26.34 9.77
N PRO A 26 34.59 25.73 9.00
CA PRO A 26 33.40 25.11 9.55
C PRO A 26 33.70 23.81 10.33
N ASP A 27 33.00 23.59 11.44
CA ASP A 27 33.02 22.29 12.14
C ASP A 27 32.42 21.19 11.24
N GLY A 28 33.29 20.29 10.77
CA GLY A 28 32.93 19.17 9.88
C GLY A 28 31.89 18.21 10.47
N ARG A 29 31.70 18.21 11.80
CA ARG A 29 30.66 17.41 12.47
C ARG A 29 29.26 17.78 11.99
N TYR A 30 28.99 19.06 11.71
CA TYR A 30 27.69 19.50 11.20
C TYR A 30 27.39 18.91 9.82
N GLY A 31 28.42 18.82 8.96
CA GLY A 31 28.34 18.16 7.66
C GLY A 31 28.11 16.67 7.78
N ALA A 32 28.82 16.00 8.70
CA ALA A 32 28.68 14.57 8.95
C ALA A 32 27.27 14.19 9.43
N ILE A 33 26.70 14.94 10.38
CA ILE A 33 25.33 14.72 10.87
C ILE A 33 24.32 14.94 9.73
N GLY A 34 24.49 16.01 8.93
CA GLY A 34 23.65 16.28 7.77
C GLY A 34 23.69 15.15 6.74
N LYS A 35 24.90 14.67 6.41
CA LYS A 35 25.12 13.54 5.50
C LYS A 35 24.42 12.28 6.00
N GLN A 36 24.55 11.94 7.28
CA GLN A 36 23.90 10.76 7.85
C GLN A 36 22.37 10.82 7.68
N ARG A 37 21.74 11.97 7.94
CA ARG A 37 20.29 12.15 7.75
C ARG A 37 19.88 12.13 6.28
N SER A 38 20.69 12.70 5.40
CA SER A 38 20.47 12.62 3.95
C SER A 38 20.54 11.18 3.46
N LEU A 39 21.50 10.38 3.95
CA LEU A 39 21.59 8.95 3.62
C LEU A 39 20.33 8.21 4.05
N HIS A 40 19.86 8.37 5.29
CA HIS A 40 18.60 7.74 5.72
C HIS A 40 17.43 8.10 4.79
N ASN A 41 17.31 9.38 4.42
CA ASN A 41 16.27 9.83 3.50
C ASN A 41 16.44 9.18 2.11
N THR A 42 17.64 9.13 1.57
CA THR A 42 17.94 8.54 0.26
C THR A 42 17.47 7.09 0.18
N TYR A 43 17.82 6.24 1.16
CA TYR A 43 17.46 4.81 1.14
C TYR A 43 16.01 4.54 1.48
N LEU A 44 15.36 5.41 2.25
CA LEU A 44 13.94 5.30 2.58
C LEU A 44 13.02 5.92 1.53
N THR A 45 13.54 6.60 0.51
CA THR A 45 12.70 7.29 -0.49
C THR A 45 11.78 6.30 -1.22
N LEU A 46 12.33 5.22 -1.79
CA LEU A 46 11.52 4.25 -2.55
C LEU A 46 10.51 3.50 -1.65
N PRO A 47 10.91 2.96 -0.47
CA PRO A 47 9.95 2.35 0.45
C PRO A 47 8.85 3.31 0.91
N VAL A 48 9.18 4.55 1.25
CA VAL A 48 8.20 5.54 1.73
C VAL A 48 7.24 5.93 0.62
N LEU A 49 7.73 6.17 -0.60
CA LEU A 49 6.86 6.46 -1.74
C LEU A 49 5.89 5.31 -1.99
N LEU A 50 6.35 4.06 -1.94
CA LEU A 50 5.48 2.91 -2.09
C LEU A 50 4.43 2.87 -0.97
N MET A 51 4.82 3.09 0.29
CA MET A 51 3.88 3.10 1.41
C MET A 51 2.84 4.24 1.34
N MET A 52 3.22 5.39 0.79
CA MET A 52 2.29 6.51 0.60
C MET A 52 1.21 6.15 -0.44
N VAL A 53 1.58 5.40 -1.48
CA VAL A 53 0.66 4.93 -2.52
C VAL A 53 -0.08 3.64 -2.10
N SER A 54 0.51 2.82 -1.22
CA SER A 54 -0.01 1.50 -0.85
C SER A 54 -1.33 1.53 -0.09
N ASN A 55 -1.74 2.66 0.48
CA ASN A 55 -3.06 2.82 1.11
C ASN A 55 -4.22 2.58 0.11
N HIS A 56 -3.94 2.53 -1.19
CA HIS A 56 -4.89 2.14 -2.23
C HIS A 56 -4.88 0.63 -2.57
N TYR A 57 -4.02 -0.16 -1.93
CA TYR A 57 -3.82 -1.59 -2.21
C TYR A 57 -3.96 -2.41 -0.91
N PRO A 58 -5.19 -2.84 -0.57
CA PRO A 58 -5.50 -3.55 0.68
C PRO A 58 -4.69 -4.83 0.88
N VAL A 59 -4.22 -5.44 -0.22
CA VAL A 59 -3.34 -6.61 -0.23
C VAL A 59 -2.09 -6.41 0.64
N ILE A 60 -1.61 -5.17 0.80
CA ILE A 60 -0.43 -4.85 1.62
C ILE A 60 -0.85 -4.31 3.01
N SER A 61 -1.88 -3.47 3.07
CA SER A 61 -2.23 -2.74 4.30
C SER A 61 -3.09 -3.51 5.29
N ASP A 62 -3.83 -4.53 4.85
CA ASP A 62 -4.80 -5.28 5.68
C ASP A 62 -4.38 -6.75 5.90
N HIS A 63 -3.13 -7.09 5.58
CA HIS A 63 -2.61 -8.44 5.73
C HIS A 63 -2.22 -8.73 7.20
N PRO A 64 -2.48 -9.94 7.75
CA PRO A 64 -2.11 -10.28 9.13
C PRO A 64 -0.61 -10.11 9.42
N GLN A 65 0.23 -10.32 8.41
CA GLN A 65 1.68 -10.14 8.44
C GLN A 65 2.13 -8.82 7.77
N ALA A 66 1.32 -7.76 7.78
CA ALA A 66 1.65 -6.47 7.16
C ALA A 66 3.01 -5.90 7.63
N TRP A 67 3.39 -6.10 8.90
CA TRP A 67 4.69 -5.69 9.42
C TRP A 67 5.87 -6.37 8.68
N LEU A 68 5.71 -7.64 8.30
CA LEU A 68 6.72 -8.40 7.56
C LEU A 68 6.79 -7.89 6.12
N LEU A 69 5.64 -7.61 5.49
CA LEU A 69 5.58 -7.01 4.15
C LEU A 69 6.28 -5.65 4.11
N VAL A 70 6.07 -4.80 5.13
CA VAL A 70 6.80 -3.52 5.27
C VAL A 70 8.31 -3.76 5.36
N GLY A 71 8.75 -4.73 6.16
CA GLY A 71 10.16 -5.11 6.25
C GLY A 71 10.76 -5.52 4.89
N LEU A 72 10.04 -6.34 4.13
CA LEU A 72 10.45 -6.78 2.79
C LEU A 72 10.50 -5.62 1.79
N ILE A 73 9.53 -4.71 1.82
CA ILE A 73 9.50 -3.50 0.99
C ILE A 73 10.69 -2.60 1.31
N VAL A 74 11.01 -2.40 2.60
CA VAL A 74 12.17 -1.60 3.01
C VAL A 74 13.46 -2.25 2.54
N LEU A 75 13.60 -3.57 2.70
CA LEU A 75 14.77 -4.32 2.25
C LEU A 75 14.96 -4.24 0.73
N ALA A 76 13.91 -4.47 -0.04
CA ALA A 76 13.94 -4.41 -1.50
C ALA A 76 14.22 -2.98 -1.99
N GLY A 77 13.51 -1.99 -1.46
CA GLY A 77 13.66 -0.58 -1.86
C GLY A 77 15.02 0.00 -1.49
N ALA A 78 15.54 -0.31 -0.30
CA ALA A 78 16.89 0.11 0.11
C ALA A 78 17.97 -0.55 -0.73
N SER A 79 17.83 -1.84 -1.06
CA SER A 79 18.78 -2.57 -1.93
C SER A 79 18.73 -2.08 -3.37
N LEU A 80 17.55 -1.75 -3.89
CA LEU A 80 17.40 -1.12 -5.21
C LEU A 80 18.06 0.26 -5.22
N ARG A 81 17.85 1.07 -4.17
CA ARG A 81 18.51 2.37 -4.06
C ARG A 81 20.04 2.22 -3.97
N GLN A 82 20.52 1.24 -3.20
CA GLN A 82 21.95 0.91 -3.14
C GLN A 82 22.49 0.64 -4.54
N PHE A 83 21.84 -0.25 -5.30
CA PHE A 83 22.26 -0.60 -6.65
C PHE A 83 22.37 0.64 -7.54
N LEU A 84 21.30 1.44 -7.62
CA LEU A 84 21.27 2.65 -8.46
C LEU A 84 22.37 3.65 -8.10
N VAL A 85 22.55 3.93 -6.80
CA VAL A 85 23.58 4.88 -6.34
C VAL A 85 24.98 4.37 -6.65
N ARG A 86 25.25 3.07 -6.46
CA ARG A 86 26.58 2.52 -6.73
C ARG A 86 26.90 2.42 -8.22
N VAL A 87 25.90 2.15 -9.06
CA VAL A 87 26.04 2.21 -10.52
C VAL A 87 26.39 3.63 -10.96
N GLU A 88 25.69 4.64 -10.44
CA GLU A 88 25.93 6.05 -10.78
C GLU A 88 27.33 6.52 -10.36
N VAL A 89 27.85 6.00 -9.25
CA VAL A 89 29.23 6.27 -8.77
C VAL A 89 30.29 5.52 -9.60
N GLY A 90 29.90 4.54 -10.42
CA GLY A 90 30.82 3.77 -11.27
C GLY A 90 31.48 2.57 -10.58
N ASP A 91 30.89 2.03 -9.50
CA ASP A 91 31.37 0.80 -8.87
C ASP A 91 31.25 -0.39 -9.83
N SER A 92 32.20 -1.34 -9.74
CA SER A 92 32.17 -2.56 -10.58
C SER A 92 30.95 -3.44 -10.26
N GLN A 93 30.44 -4.11 -11.29
CA GLN A 93 29.24 -4.97 -11.17
C GLN A 93 29.40 -6.06 -10.10
N GLU A 94 30.59 -6.62 -9.93
CA GLU A 94 30.89 -7.64 -8.92
C GLU A 94 30.62 -7.16 -7.49
N LYS A 95 30.89 -5.88 -7.19
CA LYS A 95 30.68 -5.30 -5.85
C LYS A 95 29.21 -5.02 -5.54
N ILE A 96 28.37 -4.92 -6.57
CA ILE A 96 26.96 -4.50 -6.45
C ILE A 96 25.98 -5.62 -6.78
N ALA A 97 26.42 -6.68 -7.45
CA ALA A 97 25.58 -7.78 -7.92
C ALA A 97 24.79 -8.46 -6.79
N TRP A 98 25.29 -8.45 -5.56
CA TRP A 98 24.58 -8.98 -4.38
C TRP A 98 23.23 -8.31 -4.11
N THR A 99 23.02 -7.07 -4.58
CA THR A 99 21.75 -6.37 -4.40
C THR A 99 20.63 -7.01 -5.21
N LEU A 100 20.92 -7.59 -6.38
CA LEU A 100 19.93 -8.22 -7.26
C LEU A 100 19.22 -9.43 -6.62
N PRO A 101 19.91 -10.45 -6.08
CA PRO A 101 19.23 -11.55 -5.41
C PRO A 101 18.52 -11.11 -4.12
N VAL A 102 18.99 -10.07 -3.43
CA VAL A 102 18.28 -9.51 -2.27
C VAL A 102 16.96 -8.88 -2.69
N ILE A 103 16.96 -8.07 -3.76
CA ILE A 103 15.73 -7.48 -4.32
C ILE A 103 14.78 -8.58 -4.78
N GLY A 104 15.27 -9.52 -5.61
CA GLY A 104 14.47 -10.61 -6.15
C GLY A 104 13.90 -11.51 -5.05
N GLY A 105 14.71 -11.89 -4.06
CA GLY A 105 14.28 -12.71 -2.93
C GLY A 105 13.25 -12.02 -2.04
N ALA A 106 13.46 -10.74 -1.74
CA ALA A 106 12.50 -9.96 -0.94
C ALA A 106 11.14 -9.82 -1.66
N LEU A 107 11.16 -9.52 -2.96
CA LEU A 107 9.94 -9.42 -3.77
C LEU A 107 9.24 -10.77 -3.96
N ALA A 108 10.00 -11.84 -4.22
CA ALA A 108 9.45 -13.18 -4.35
C ALA A 108 8.78 -13.63 -3.04
N LEU A 109 9.44 -13.42 -1.89
CA LEU A 109 8.86 -13.73 -0.59
C LEU A 109 7.62 -12.89 -0.29
N ALA A 110 7.63 -11.60 -0.63
CA ALA A 110 6.44 -10.75 -0.49
C ALA A 110 5.29 -11.29 -1.33
N LEU A 111 5.54 -11.66 -2.59
CA LEU A 111 4.52 -12.25 -3.48
C LEU A 111 3.95 -13.56 -2.93
N LEU A 112 4.80 -14.43 -2.39
CA LEU A 112 4.38 -15.69 -1.77
C LEU A 112 3.48 -15.45 -0.54
N ILE A 113 3.81 -14.45 0.29
CA ILE A 113 3.02 -14.10 1.47
C ILE A 113 1.67 -13.51 1.05
N THR A 114 1.62 -12.69 0.00
CA THR A 114 0.41 -12.00 -0.45
C THR A 114 -0.49 -12.81 -1.37
N GLN A 115 -0.26 -14.11 -1.54
CA GLN A 115 -1.11 -14.92 -2.42
C GLN A 115 -2.55 -14.92 -1.90
N PRO A 116 -3.55 -14.62 -2.75
CA PRO A 116 -4.94 -14.66 -2.33
C PRO A 116 -5.34 -16.10 -2.03
N GLU A 117 -5.86 -16.36 -0.84
CA GLU A 117 -6.48 -17.64 -0.54
C GLU A 117 -7.63 -17.90 -1.52
N ALA A 118 -7.72 -19.15 -2.00
CA ALA A 118 -8.86 -19.60 -2.77
C ALA A 118 -10.14 -19.41 -1.95
N LEU A 119 -11.17 -18.86 -2.58
CA LEU A 119 -12.49 -18.82 -1.97
C LEU A 119 -13.03 -20.25 -1.82
N PRO A 120 -13.77 -20.55 -0.74
CA PRO A 120 -14.44 -21.84 -0.63
C PRO A 120 -15.40 -22.02 -1.81
N ALA A 121 -15.50 -23.23 -2.35
CA ALA A 121 -16.48 -23.53 -3.37
C ALA A 121 -17.89 -23.42 -2.78
N TYR A 122 -18.72 -22.53 -3.33
CA TYR A 122 -20.11 -22.42 -2.93
C TYR A 122 -20.98 -23.28 -3.86
N GLN A 123 -21.61 -24.32 -3.32
CA GLN A 123 -22.42 -25.28 -4.08
C GLN A 123 -23.94 -25.09 -3.93
N GLY A 124 -24.37 -24.10 -3.14
CA GLY A 124 -25.80 -23.81 -2.94
C GLY A 124 -26.42 -23.02 -4.10
N GLU A 125 -27.74 -23.01 -4.16
CA GLU A 125 -28.45 -21.98 -4.92
C GLU A 125 -28.28 -20.62 -4.24
N VAL A 126 -28.03 -19.59 -5.04
CA VAL A 126 -27.94 -18.20 -4.58
C VAL A 126 -29.05 -17.44 -5.26
N THR A 127 -29.95 -16.89 -4.46
CA THR A 127 -31.04 -16.05 -4.96
C THR A 127 -30.59 -14.60 -5.10
N ASP A 128 -31.30 -13.82 -5.93
CA ASP A 128 -31.09 -12.38 -6.03
C ASP A 128 -31.25 -11.67 -4.67
N ALA A 129 -32.17 -12.16 -3.83
CA ALA A 129 -32.38 -11.63 -2.48
C ALA A 129 -31.16 -11.85 -1.56
N ASP A 130 -30.46 -12.98 -1.71
CA ASP A 130 -29.24 -13.24 -0.95
C ASP A 130 -28.12 -12.26 -1.30
N ALA A 131 -27.91 -12.03 -2.60
CA ALA A 131 -26.88 -11.12 -3.08
C ALA A 131 -27.14 -9.68 -2.63
N VAL A 132 -28.40 -9.22 -2.76
CA VAL A 132 -28.83 -7.92 -2.24
C VAL A 132 -28.61 -7.83 -0.73
N GLY A 133 -28.99 -8.86 0.04
CA GLY A 133 -28.79 -8.89 1.50
C GLY A 133 -27.33 -8.75 1.92
N ILE A 134 -26.41 -9.44 1.23
CA ILE A 134 -24.97 -9.32 1.48
C ILE A 134 -24.49 -7.90 1.16
N VAL A 135 -24.82 -7.37 -0.02
CA VAL A 135 -24.34 -6.05 -0.45
C VAL A 135 -24.91 -4.93 0.41
N GLN A 136 -26.17 -5.03 0.83
CA GLN A 136 -26.79 -4.09 1.77
C GLN A 136 -26.07 -4.09 3.13
N THR A 137 -25.76 -5.28 3.65
CA THR A 137 -25.08 -5.42 4.94
C THR A 137 -23.62 -4.96 4.90
N ARG A 138 -22.92 -5.20 3.79
CA ARG A 138 -21.45 -5.04 3.71
C ARG A 138 -21.00 -3.78 2.96
N CYS A 139 -21.82 -3.23 2.06
CA CYS A 139 -21.40 -2.18 1.12
C CYS A 139 -22.23 -0.89 1.24
N ALA A 140 -23.53 -0.99 1.52
CA ALA A 140 -24.46 0.16 1.44
C ALA A 140 -24.15 1.28 2.46
N SER A 141 -23.40 0.99 3.54
CA SER A 141 -22.94 2.03 4.47
C SER A 141 -22.09 3.12 3.80
N CYS A 142 -21.38 2.77 2.72
CA CYS A 142 -20.55 3.68 1.92
C CYS A 142 -21.07 3.85 0.48
N HIS A 143 -21.65 2.81 -0.11
CA HIS A 143 -22.11 2.76 -1.50
C HIS A 143 -23.64 2.87 -1.59
N ALA A 144 -24.19 3.99 -1.14
CA ALA A 144 -25.62 4.31 -1.23
C ALA A 144 -25.80 5.76 -1.69
N ALA A 145 -27.00 6.13 -2.16
CA ALA A 145 -27.32 7.51 -2.49
C ALA A 145 -27.10 8.45 -1.29
N ASN A 146 -27.41 7.97 -0.08
CA ASN A 146 -27.12 8.65 1.19
C ASN A 146 -26.30 7.71 2.10
N PRO A 147 -24.95 7.74 2.01
CA PRO A 147 -24.11 6.88 2.83
C PRO A 147 -24.31 7.14 4.34
N ALA A 148 -24.40 6.06 5.12
CA ALA A 148 -24.57 6.11 6.57
C ALA A 148 -23.23 6.29 7.32
N ASP A 149 -22.10 6.07 6.64
CA ASP A 149 -20.77 6.24 7.22
C ASP A 149 -20.48 7.71 7.58
N LYS A 150 -19.75 7.92 8.68
CA LYS A 150 -19.49 9.27 9.21
C LYS A 150 -18.53 10.09 8.34
N THR A 151 -17.60 9.43 7.66
CA THR A 151 -16.55 10.07 6.86
C THR A 151 -16.86 10.07 5.37
N ILE A 152 -17.65 9.10 4.89
CA ILE A 152 -18.10 9.03 3.50
C ILE A 152 -19.42 9.79 3.34
N LYS A 153 -19.39 10.96 2.68
CA LYS A 153 -20.60 11.78 2.46
C LYS A 153 -21.27 11.56 1.10
N GLN A 154 -20.57 10.93 0.18
CA GLN A 154 -21.06 10.58 -1.15
C GLN A 154 -20.51 9.22 -1.53
N ALA A 155 -21.31 8.44 -2.27
CA ALA A 155 -20.90 7.15 -2.78
C ALA A 155 -19.56 7.25 -3.55
N PRO A 156 -18.52 6.50 -3.15
CA PRO A 156 -17.25 6.51 -3.86
C PRO A 156 -17.45 6.16 -5.34
N LYS A 157 -16.86 6.96 -6.22
CA LYS A 157 -17.00 6.86 -7.69
C LYS A 157 -18.46 6.97 -8.20
N GLY A 158 -19.39 7.48 -7.39
CA GLY A 158 -20.81 7.55 -7.74
C GLY A 158 -21.50 6.18 -7.82
N ILE A 159 -20.93 5.14 -7.20
CA ILE A 159 -21.48 3.79 -7.22
C ILE A 159 -22.40 3.60 -6.00
N ALA A 160 -23.71 3.67 -6.23
CA ALA A 160 -24.73 3.26 -5.26
C ALA A 160 -25.14 1.81 -5.55
N LEU A 161 -25.26 0.99 -4.51
CA LEU A 161 -25.55 -0.45 -4.57
C LEU A 161 -26.79 -0.76 -3.73
N GLU A 162 -27.91 -0.14 -4.07
CA GLU A 162 -29.13 -0.21 -3.26
C GLU A 162 -30.13 -1.23 -3.81
N THR A 163 -30.17 -1.38 -5.14
CA THR A 163 -31.13 -2.25 -5.83
C THR A 163 -30.45 -3.40 -6.55
N LEU A 164 -31.24 -4.43 -6.89
CA LEU A 164 -30.77 -5.55 -7.69
C LEU A 164 -30.20 -5.09 -9.05
N ASP A 165 -30.83 -4.10 -9.68
CA ASP A 165 -30.37 -3.55 -10.95
C ASP A 165 -29.02 -2.85 -10.82
N ASP A 166 -28.77 -2.18 -9.69
CA ASP A 166 -27.45 -1.61 -9.38
C ASP A 166 -26.39 -2.70 -9.25
N LEU A 167 -26.70 -3.78 -8.53
CA LEU A 167 -25.79 -4.91 -8.35
C LEU A 167 -25.45 -5.56 -9.70
N LYS A 168 -26.43 -5.75 -10.58
CA LYS A 168 -26.22 -6.28 -11.93
C LYS A 168 -25.38 -5.32 -12.78
N ARG A 169 -25.69 -4.02 -12.74
CA ARG A 169 -24.95 -2.98 -13.45
C ARG A 169 -23.47 -2.91 -13.05
N PHE A 170 -23.19 -3.11 -11.76
CA PHE A 170 -21.84 -3.02 -11.20
C PHE A 170 -21.22 -4.38 -10.86
N ALA A 171 -21.77 -5.48 -11.40
CA ALA A 171 -21.36 -6.85 -11.04
C ALA A 171 -19.85 -7.08 -11.25
N ALA A 172 -19.28 -6.60 -12.35
CA ALA A 172 -17.84 -6.72 -12.63
C ALA A 172 -16.98 -5.98 -11.59
N GLN A 173 -17.41 -4.79 -11.15
CA GLN A 173 -16.72 -4.03 -10.11
C GLN A 173 -16.84 -4.73 -8.75
N ILE A 174 -18.04 -5.23 -8.42
CA ILE A 174 -18.28 -6.00 -7.18
C ILE A 174 -17.41 -7.25 -7.16
N GLU A 175 -17.35 -8.00 -8.26
CA GLU A 175 -16.52 -9.20 -8.37
C GLU A 175 -15.03 -8.85 -8.16
N THR A 176 -14.54 -7.81 -8.84
CA THR A 176 -13.13 -7.43 -8.75
C THR A 176 -12.77 -6.95 -7.35
N GLN A 177 -13.60 -6.10 -6.74
CA GLN A 177 -13.28 -5.41 -5.49
C GLN A 177 -13.64 -6.24 -4.24
N ALA A 178 -14.79 -6.91 -4.23
CA ALA A 178 -15.28 -7.65 -3.08
C ALA A 178 -15.00 -9.16 -3.18
N VAL A 179 -14.90 -9.75 -4.38
CA VAL A 179 -14.69 -11.21 -4.47
C VAL A 179 -13.23 -11.54 -4.68
N LYS A 180 -12.61 -11.03 -5.75
CA LYS A 180 -11.25 -11.39 -6.19
C LYS A 180 -10.16 -10.73 -5.35
N SER A 181 -10.18 -9.40 -5.24
CA SER A 181 -9.10 -8.65 -4.55
C SER A 181 -9.29 -8.53 -3.04
N ARG A 182 -10.50 -8.81 -2.53
CA ARG A 182 -10.91 -8.57 -1.14
C ARG A 182 -10.73 -7.12 -0.65
N ALA A 183 -10.53 -6.18 -1.56
CA ALA A 183 -10.27 -4.77 -1.27
C ALA A 183 -11.47 -4.05 -0.64
N MET A 184 -12.67 -4.50 -0.97
CA MET A 184 -13.92 -4.05 -0.36
C MET A 184 -14.52 -5.15 0.50
N PRO A 185 -15.15 -4.82 1.63
CA PRO A 185 -15.21 -3.50 2.26
C PRO A 185 -13.83 -3.01 2.73
N LEU A 186 -13.57 -1.70 2.70
CA LEU A 186 -12.26 -1.13 3.08
C LEU A 186 -11.81 -1.63 4.45
N GLY A 187 -10.64 -2.27 4.53
CA GLY A 187 -10.10 -2.83 5.77
C GLY A 187 -11.02 -3.87 6.43
N ASN A 188 -11.85 -4.53 5.63
CA ASN A 188 -12.96 -5.39 6.03
C ASN A 188 -13.82 -4.81 7.16
N LYS A 189 -14.05 -3.49 7.17
CA LYS A 189 -14.74 -2.76 8.26
C LYS A 189 -16.09 -3.33 8.67
N THR A 190 -16.83 -3.91 7.74
CA THR A 190 -18.15 -4.51 8.01
C THR A 190 -18.07 -6.02 8.28
N GLY A 191 -16.88 -6.63 8.35
CA GLY A 191 -16.69 -8.04 8.68
C GLY A 191 -17.24 -9.01 7.63
N MET A 192 -17.04 -8.73 6.34
CA MET A 192 -17.48 -9.63 5.26
C MET A 192 -16.67 -10.94 5.29
N THR A 193 -17.37 -12.09 5.30
CA THR A 193 -16.74 -13.42 5.45
C THR A 193 -16.31 -14.03 4.11
N PRO A 194 -15.38 -15.01 4.10
CA PRO A 194 -15.02 -15.75 2.89
C PRO A 194 -16.23 -16.44 2.23
N GLU A 195 -17.16 -16.97 3.02
CA GLU A 195 -18.38 -17.62 2.53
C GLU A 195 -19.32 -16.63 1.85
N GLU A 196 -19.49 -15.42 2.40
CA GLU A 196 -20.28 -14.36 1.77
C GLU A 196 -19.66 -13.92 0.44
N ARG A 197 -18.33 -13.83 0.38
CA ARG A 197 -17.60 -13.51 -0.86
C ARG A 197 -17.77 -14.62 -1.89
N ALA A 198 -17.68 -15.89 -1.47
CA ALA A 198 -17.91 -17.03 -2.34
C ALA A 198 -19.36 -17.07 -2.88
N LYS A 199 -20.35 -16.81 -2.02
CA LYS A 199 -21.77 -16.73 -2.39
C LYS A 199 -22.02 -15.61 -3.39
N LEU A 200 -21.44 -14.42 -3.17
CA LEU A 200 -21.53 -13.28 -4.08
C LEU A 200 -20.84 -13.57 -5.43
N GLY A 201 -19.68 -14.21 -5.42
CA GLY A 201 -18.98 -14.64 -6.64
C GLY A 201 -19.77 -15.67 -7.44
N ALA A 202 -20.37 -16.66 -6.77
CA ALA A 202 -21.22 -17.66 -7.41
C ALA A 202 -22.49 -17.06 -8.01
N TRP A 203 -23.06 -16.02 -7.38
CA TRP A 203 -24.18 -15.27 -7.94
C TRP A 203 -23.78 -14.48 -9.18
N ILE A 204 -22.67 -13.74 -9.14
CA ILE A 204 -22.17 -12.96 -10.29
C ILE A 204 -21.87 -13.87 -11.48
N GLY A 205 -21.32 -15.06 -11.25
CA GLY A 205 -21.02 -16.02 -12.32
C GLY A 205 -22.26 -16.59 -13.04
N LYS A 206 -23.47 -16.31 -12.55
CA LYS A 206 -24.75 -16.72 -13.16
C LYS A 206 -25.49 -15.58 -13.88
N LEU A 207 -25.01 -14.35 -13.78
CA LEU A 207 -25.56 -13.17 -14.47
C LEU A 207 -25.20 -13.18 -15.96
#